data_AF-A0A8W8KYW8-F1
#
_entry.id   AF-A0A8W8KYW8-F1
#
_cell.length_a   1.000
_cell.length_b   1.000
_cell.length_c   1.000
_cell.angle_alpha   90.00
_cell.angle_beta   90.00
_cell.angle_gamma   90.00
#
_symmetry.space_group_name_H-M   'P 1'
#
loop_
_entity.id
_entity.type
_entity.pdbx_description
1 polymer ?
#
loop_
_entity_poly.entity_id
_entity_poly.type
_entity_poly.pdbx_seq_one_letter_code
_entity_poly.pdbx_strand_id
1 'polypeptide(L)'
;MYWSQNKFLGNQGFKDTMSRSRFRRLTEYLHLNDNTTQGPVGSPEYDWLHKIRALIEMTRRNFQRYIMPGQCQSIDEGMIRYKGHYFAKQYTPCKPIKRGMKTNTCTDWLMM
;
A
#
# COMPACT_ATOMS: atom_id res chain seq x y z
N MET A 1 -7.51 -5.05 -20.87
CA MET A 1 -8.15 -4.91 -19.55
C MET A 1 -8.55 -6.31 -19.12
N TYR A 2 -8.18 -6.77 -17.92
CA TYR A 2 -8.14 -8.19 -17.58
C TYR A 2 -9.44 -9.00 -17.83
N TRP A 3 -10.63 -8.38 -17.75
CA TRP A 3 -11.93 -9.03 -18.02
C TRP A 3 -12.44 -8.90 -19.47
N SER A 4 -11.62 -8.42 -20.40
CA SER A 4 -12.02 -8.26 -21.81
C SER A 4 -12.32 -9.60 -22.48
N GLN A 5 -13.31 -9.63 -23.39
CA GLN A 5 -13.59 -10.83 -24.20
C GLN A 5 -12.54 -11.08 -25.29
N ASN A 6 -11.77 -10.07 -25.68
CA ASN A 6 -10.70 -10.21 -26.65
C ASN A 6 -9.58 -11.11 -26.08
N LYS A 7 -9.26 -12.20 -26.78
CA LYS A 7 -8.25 -13.21 -26.39
C LYS A 7 -6.86 -12.63 -26.14
N PHE A 8 -6.49 -11.54 -26.81
CA PHE A 8 -5.18 -10.88 -26.64
C PHE A 8 -5.14 -9.89 -25.47
N LEU A 9 -6.31 -9.47 -24.94
CA LEU A 9 -6.41 -8.41 -23.92
C LEU A 9 -7.00 -8.89 -22.59
N GLY A 10 -7.75 -10.00 -22.62
CA GLY A 10 -8.37 -10.63 -21.48
C GLY A 10 -7.47 -11.69 -20.87
N ASN A 11 -7.64 -11.93 -19.57
CA ASN A 11 -6.96 -12.98 -18.85
C ASN A 11 -8.01 -13.94 -18.27
N GLN A 12 -7.89 -15.23 -18.58
CA GLN A 12 -8.90 -16.22 -18.20
C GLN A 12 -8.95 -16.43 -16.67
N GLY A 13 -7.79 -16.45 -16.00
CA GLY A 13 -7.74 -16.61 -14.54
C GLY A 13 -8.50 -15.52 -13.78
N PHE A 14 -8.42 -14.27 -14.23
CA PHE A 14 -9.21 -13.18 -13.62
C PHE A 14 -10.71 -13.34 -13.83
N LYS A 15 -11.13 -13.84 -15.01
CA LYS A 15 -12.54 -14.06 -15.33
C LYS A 15 -13.15 -15.18 -14.51
N ASP A 16 -12.38 -16.27 -14.33
CA ASP A 16 -12.82 -17.44 -13.59
C ASP A 16 -12.87 -17.18 -12.07
N THR A 17 -11.98 -16.32 -11.57
CA THR A 17 -11.93 -15.98 -10.14
C THR A 17 -13.13 -15.14 -9.71
N MET A 18 -13.45 -14.05 -10.42
CA MET A 18 -14.60 -13.21 -10.11
C MET A 18 -14.95 -12.28 -11.28
N SER A 19 -16.19 -11.78 -11.34
CA SER A 19 -16.57 -10.78 -12.34
C SER A 19 -15.92 -9.42 -12.08
N ARG A 20 -15.74 -8.62 -13.15
CA ARG A 20 -15.25 -7.23 -13.06
C ARG A 20 -16.09 -6.39 -12.08
N SER A 21 -17.41 -6.55 -12.12
CA SER A 21 -18.34 -5.82 -11.25
C SER A 21 -18.16 -6.19 -9.79
N ARG A 22 -17.93 -7.47 -9.49
CA ARG A 22 -17.66 -7.95 -8.13
C ARG A 22 -16.34 -7.39 -7.61
N PHE A 23 -15.27 -7.48 -8.41
CA PHE A 23 -13.96 -6.92 -8.07
C PHE A 23 -14.06 -5.43 -7.75
N ARG A 24 -14.72 -4.65 -8.63
CA ARG A 24 -14.87 -3.21 -8.43
C ARG A 24 -15.59 -2.88 -7.12
N ARG A 25 -16.70 -3.55 -6.83
CA ARG A 25 -17.43 -3.36 -5.56
C ARG A 25 -16.55 -3.70 -4.36
N LEU A 26 -15.82 -4.80 -4.38
CA LEU A 26 -14.91 -5.17 -3.30
C LEU A 26 -13.84 -4.11 -3.07
N THR A 27 -13.26 -3.57 -4.14
CA THR A 27 -12.24 -2.51 -4.02
C THR A 27 -12.80 -1.17 -3.56
N GLU A 28 -14.05 -0.84 -3.90
CA GLU A 28 -14.72 0.41 -3.48
C GLU A 28 -15.06 0.40 -1.99
N TYR A 29 -15.44 -0.76 -1.43
CA TYR A 29 -15.86 -0.91 -0.04
C TYR A 29 -14.81 -1.58 0.86
N LEU A 30 -13.54 -1.61 0.43
CA LEU A 30 -12.47 -2.18 1.25
C LEU A 30 -12.13 -1.23 2.41
N HIS A 31 -12.51 -1.63 3.62
CA HIS A 31 -12.20 -0.92 4.87
C HIS A 31 -11.35 -1.82 5.78
N LEU A 32 -10.21 -1.32 6.22
CA LEU A 32 -9.26 -2.06 7.07
C LEU A 32 -9.28 -1.59 8.52
N ASN A 33 -9.94 -0.47 8.82
CA ASN A 33 -10.11 0.05 10.17
C ASN A 33 -11.49 0.69 10.33
N ASP A 34 -11.98 0.74 11.56
CA ASP A 34 -13.25 1.39 11.91
C ASP A 34 -13.09 2.92 11.92
N ASN A 35 -13.82 3.61 11.04
CA ASN A 35 -13.77 5.06 10.94
C ASN A 35 -14.34 5.78 12.17
N THR A 36 -15.17 5.10 12.99
CA THR A 36 -15.76 5.69 14.21
C THR A 36 -14.76 5.89 15.33
N THR A 37 -13.63 5.18 15.27
CA THR A 37 -12.55 5.22 16.28
C THR A 37 -11.51 6.30 16.02
N GLN A 38 -11.64 7.05 14.93
CA GLN A 38 -10.67 8.10 14.58
C GLN A 38 -10.91 9.35 15.44
N GLY A 39 -9.84 9.88 16.03
CA GLY A 39 -9.91 11.16 16.75
C GLY A 39 -10.38 12.31 15.85
N PRO A 40 -10.91 13.41 16.42
CA PRO A 40 -11.35 14.57 15.64
C PRO A 40 -10.20 15.21 14.85
N VAL A 41 -10.48 15.76 13.66
CA VAL A 41 -9.49 16.48 12.85
C VAL A 41 -8.85 17.61 13.66
N GLY A 42 -7.52 17.65 13.71
CA GLY A 42 -6.77 18.67 14.44
C GLY A 42 -6.51 18.35 15.92
N SER A 43 -7.04 17.23 16.44
CA SER A 43 -6.66 16.71 17.75
C SER A 43 -5.32 15.95 17.70
N PRO A 44 -4.59 15.82 18.81
CA PRO A 44 -3.41 14.95 18.91
C PRO A 44 -3.70 13.47 18.60
N GLU A 45 -4.96 13.06 18.75
CA GLU A 45 -5.45 11.70 18.50
C GLU A 45 -5.75 11.46 17.00
N TYR A 46 -5.67 12.49 16.17
CA TYR A 46 -5.92 12.38 14.73
C TYR A 46 -4.74 11.70 14.02
N ASP A 47 -4.90 10.42 13.70
CA ASP A 47 -3.97 9.69 12.85
C ASP A 47 -4.34 9.80 11.37
N TRP A 48 -3.46 10.40 10.57
CA TRP A 48 -3.63 10.52 9.13
C TRP A 48 -3.57 9.18 8.38
N LEU A 49 -2.97 8.15 8.99
CA LEU A 49 -2.91 6.77 8.48
C LEU A 49 -3.97 5.86 9.10
N HIS A 50 -4.92 6.38 9.89
CA HIS A 50 -5.88 5.59 10.66
C HIS A 50 -6.50 4.44 9.85
N LYS A 51 -6.96 4.73 8.62
CA LYS A 51 -7.62 3.77 7.73
C LYS A 51 -6.78 2.53 7.38
N ILE A 52 -5.46 2.63 7.41
CA ILE A 52 -4.54 1.52 7.08
C ILE A 52 -3.67 1.11 8.27
N ARG A 53 -3.81 1.76 9.42
CA ARG A 53 -2.95 1.57 10.60
C ARG A 53 -2.91 0.11 11.06
N ALA A 54 -4.06 -0.55 11.10
CA ALA A 54 -4.18 -1.96 11.50
C ALA A 54 -3.32 -2.88 10.62
N LEU A 55 -3.30 -2.64 9.31
CA LEU A 55 -2.50 -3.43 8.36
C LEU A 55 -1.01 -3.18 8.54
N ILE A 56 -0.60 -1.91 8.68
CA ILE A 56 0.79 -1.53 8.92
C ILE A 56 1.30 -2.20 10.20
N GLU A 57 0.52 -2.13 11.26
CA GLU A 57 0.89 -2.67 12.57
C GLU A 57 0.95 -4.20 12.58
N MET A 58 -0.01 -4.87 11.92
CA MET A 58 0.04 -6.31 11.70
C MET A 58 1.31 -6.71 10.94
N THR A 59 1.62 -6.00 9.85
CA THR A 59 2.79 -6.28 9.01
C THR A 59 4.09 -6.07 9.79
N ARG A 60 4.19 -4.97 10.53
CA ARG A 60 5.33 -4.64 11.39
C ARG A 60 5.59 -5.73 12.43
N ARG A 61 4.55 -6.17 13.15
CA ARG A 61 4.65 -7.25 14.14
C ARG A 61 5.09 -8.57 13.52
N ASN A 62 4.53 -8.91 12.35
CA ASN A 62 4.91 -10.13 11.63
C ASN A 62 6.37 -10.08 11.18
N PHE A 63 6.82 -8.97 10.60
CA PHE A 63 8.22 -8.82 10.21
C PHE A 63 9.17 -8.94 11.39
N GLN A 64 8.87 -8.28 12.52
CA GLN A 64 9.68 -8.40 13.74
C GLN A 64 9.71 -9.82 14.32
N ARG A 65 8.64 -10.60 14.12
CA ARG A 65 8.53 -11.96 14.65
C ARG A 65 9.22 -13.00 13.79
N TYR A 66 9.14 -12.86 12.47
CA TYR A 66 9.55 -13.91 11.52
C TYR A 66 10.85 -13.60 10.78
N ILE A 67 11.27 -12.34 10.70
CA ILE A 67 12.53 -11.95 10.06
C ILE A 67 13.62 -11.89 11.12
N MET A 68 14.67 -12.68 10.95
CA MET A 68 15.91 -12.53 11.69
C MET A 68 16.85 -11.61 10.88
N PRO A 69 17.08 -10.35 11.32
CA PRO A 69 17.92 -9.43 10.58
C PRO A 69 19.36 -9.90 10.58
N GLY A 70 19.99 -9.89 9.41
CA GLY A 70 21.41 -10.11 9.23
C GLY A 70 22.25 -8.96 9.79
N GLN A 71 23.57 -9.16 9.83
CA GLN A 71 24.53 -8.19 10.41
C GLN A 71 24.51 -6.83 9.72
N CYS A 72 24.25 -6.79 8.41
CA CYS A 72 24.24 -5.57 7.62
C CYS A 72 22.81 -5.23 7.20
N GLN A 73 22.36 -4.05 7.63
CA GLN A 73 21.07 -3.47 7.28
C GLN A 73 21.28 -2.21 6.43
N SER A 74 20.42 -2.01 5.43
CA SER A 74 20.36 -0.78 4.65
C SER A 74 19.02 -0.12 4.85
N ILE A 75 19.03 1.20 5.08
CA ILE A 75 17.83 2.03 5.17
C ILE A 75 17.83 2.94 3.94
N ASP A 76 16.78 2.84 3.13
CA ASP A 76 16.59 3.70 1.96
C ASP A 76 15.14 4.21 1.90
N GLU A 77 14.93 5.20 1.05
CA GLU A 77 13.65 5.83 0.78
C GLU A 77 13.08 5.36 -0.57
N GLY A 78 11.99 4.61 -0.48
CA GLY A 78 11.17 4.21 -1.62
C GLY A 78 10.10 5.26 -1.97
N MET A 79 9.63 5.20 -3.22
CA MET A 79 8.52 6.03 -3.71
C MET A 79 7.41 5.15 -4.26
N ILE A 80 6.23 5.21 -3.64
CA ILE A 80 5.02 4.54 -4.13
C ILE A 80 4.28 5.50 -5.06
N ARG A 81 4.13 5.11 -6.33
CA ARG A 81 3.42 5.94 -7.32
C ARG A 81 1.97 6.13 -6.92
N TYR A 82 1.58 7.37 -6.67
CA TYR A 82 0.20 7.73 -6.32
C TYR A 82 -0.20 9.07 -6.93
N LYS A 83 -1.32 9.08 -7.67
CA LYS A 83 -1.81 10.27 -8.37
C LYS A 83 -3.02 10.94 -7.70
N GLY A 84 -3.72 10.27 -6.77
CA GLY A 84 -4.93 10.80 -6.11
C GLY A 84 -4.67 11.98 -5.16
N HIS A 85 -5.71 12.64 -4.68
CA HIS A 85 -5.59 13.78 -3.76
C HIS A 85 -5.31 13.29 -2.34
N TYR A 86 -4.08 13.48 -1.88
CA TYR A 86 -3.67 13.18 -0.51
C TYR A 86 -2.53 14.11 -0.12
N PHE A 87 -2.53 14.58 1.12
CA PHE A 87 -1.61 15.62 1.58
C PHE A 87 -0.16 15.13 1.68
N ALA A 88 0.07 13.84 2.00
CA ALA A 88 1.42 13.28 2.14
C ALA A 88 2.11 12.93 0.80
N LYS A 89 1.61 13.47 -0.32
CA LYS A 89 2.22 13.27 -1.64
C LYS A 89 3.43 14.18 -1.78
N GLN A 90 4.58 13.62 -2.09
CA GLN A 90 5.83 14.34 -2.30
C GLN A 90 6.25 14.34 -3.78
N TYR A 91 6.92 15.41 -4.20
CA TYR A 91 7.64 15.49 -5.46
C TYR A 91 9.14 15.33 -5.24
N THR A 92 9.76 14.35 -5.91
CA THR A 92 11.19 14.08 -5.82
C THR A 92 11.75 13.99 -7.25
N PRO A 93 12.42 15.04 -7.75
CA PRO A 93 12.77 15.14 -9.17
C PRO A 93 13.77 14.05 -9.63
N CYS A 94 14.64 13.60 -8.74
CA CYS A 94 15.72 12.66 -9.05
C CYS A 94 15.31 11.18 -8.97
N LYS A 95 14.08 10.85 -8.52
CA LYS A 95 13.59 9.46 -8.47
C LYS A 95 12.80 9.15 -9.76
N PRO A 96 12.82 7.89 -10.27
CA PRO A 96 12.04 7.49 -11.46
C PRO A 96 10.54 7.76 -11.30
N ILE A 97 10.02 7.58 -10.09
CA ILE A 97 8.67 7.98 -9.71
C ILE A 97 8.76 9.36 -9.07
N LYS A 98 8.54 10.40 -9.88
CA LYS A 98 8.70 11.78 -9.44
C LYS A 98 7.64 12.25 -8.45
N ARG A 99 6.41 11.72 -8.51
CA ARG A 99 5.28 12.10 -7.63
C ARG A 99 4.67 10.87 -6.99
N GLY A 100 4.58 10.84 -5.67
CA GLY A 100 4.06 9.68 -4.94
C GLY A 100 4.09 9.84 -3.43
N MET A 101 3.81 8.75 -2.73
CA MET A 101 4.00 8.66 -1.28
C MET A 101 5.41 8.17 -1.02
N LYS A 102 6.14 8.89 -0.18
CA LYS A 102 7.49 8.52 0.24
C LYS A 102 7.41 7.53 1.40
N THR A 103 8.19 6.47 1.35
CA THR A 103 8.22 5.43 2.40
C THR A 103 9.65 5.06 2.72
N ASN A 104 9.99 4.94 4.00
CA ASN A 104 11.29 4.44 4.42
C ASN A 104 11.23 2.93 4.51
N THR A 105 12.20 2.25 3.91
CA THR A 105 12.32 0.79 3.90
C THR A 105 13.65 0.39 4.48
N CYS A 106 13.64 -0.61 5.36
CA CYS A 106 14.84 -1.23 5.88
C CYS A 106 14.93 -2.64 5.28
N THR A 107 16.09 -2.99 4.72
CA THR A 107 16.32 -4.28 4.08
C THR A 107 17.70 -4.82 4.42
N ASP A 108 17.78 -6.13 4.63
CA ASP A 108 19.02 -6.87 4.78
C ASP A 108 19.82 -6.86 3.47
N TRP A 109 21.13 -6.67 3.57
CA TRP A 109 22.03 -6.68 2.40
C TRP A 109 22.09 -8.02 1.66
N LEU A 110 21.70 -9.13 2.29
CA LEU A 110 21.74 -10.48 1.70
C LEU A 110 20.52 -10.82 0.81
N MET A 111 19.51 -9.93 0.71
CA MET A 111 18.30 -10.13 -0.10
C MET A 111 18.26 -9.30 -1.40
N MET A 112 19.35 -8.59 -1.73
CA MET A 112 19.56 -7.94 -3.04
C MET A 112 20.58 -8.71 -3.87
#